data_AF-A0A9W5N2I2-F1
#
_entry.id   AF-A0A9W5N2I2-F1
#
_cell.length_a   1.000
_cell.length_b   1.000
_cell.length_c   1.000
_cell.angle_alpha   90.00
_cell.angle_beta   90.00
_cell.angle_gamma   90.00
#
_symmetry.space_group_name_H-M   'P 1'
#
loop_
_entity.id
_entity.type
_entity.pdbx_description
1 polymer ?
#
loop_
_entity_poly.entity_id
_entity_poly.type
_entity_poly.pdbx_seq_one_letter_code
_entity_poly.pdbx_strand_id
1 'polypeptide(L)'
;MLIDKVEPIATVKVHTAFSPAAEDYPHYRLIPVQTEAGNDMCLLFYIDSERYLLLEPRIRRYLAVKKLAWLTEKAPFKVFEVMREAE
;
A
#
# COMPACT_ATOMS: atom_id res chain seq x y z
N MET A 1 12.80 27.79 -0.01
CA MET A 1 11.98 26.59 0.22
C MET A 1 12.90 25.39 0.01
N LEU A 2 13.30 24.70 1.09
CA LEU A 2 13.89 23.37 0.97
C LEU A 2 12.75 22.47 0.52
N ILE A 3 12.73 22.14 -0.76
CA ILE A 3 11.85 21.09 -1.26
C ILE A 3 12.50 19.82 -0.77
N ASP A 4 12.03 19.31 0.38
CA ASP A 4 12.40 17.98 0.82
C ASP A 4 12.15 17.04 -0.35
N LYS A 5 13.23 16.41 -0.81
CA LYS A 5 13.21 15.53 -1.96
C LYS A 5 12.47 14.27 -1.50
N VAL A 6 11.15 14.27 -1.62
CA VAL A 6 10.33 13.10 -1.33
C VAL A 6 10.70 12.05 -2.36
N GLU A 7 11.56 11.11 -1.99
CA GLU A 7 11.85 9.97 -2.84
C GLU A 7 10.53 9.25 -3.13
N PRO A 8 10.23 8.95 -4.40
CA PRO A 8 9.00 8.24 -4.73
C PRO A 8 9.00 6.89 -4.01
N ILE A 9 7.94 6.63 -3.23
CA ILE A 9 7.73 5.33 -2.58
C ILE A 9 7.78 4.23 -3.63
N ALA A 10 8.77 3.36 -3.52
CA ALA A 10 8.86 2.17 -4.35
C ALA A 10 7.80 1.16 -3.89
N THR A 11 6.71 1.05 -4.64
CA THR A 11 5.71 -0.01 -4.45
C THR A 11 6.09 -1.24 -5.26
N VAL A 12 6.04 -2.42 -4.67
CA VAL A 12 6.14 -3.69 -5.41
C VAL A 12 4.76 -4.03 -5.95
N LYS A 13 4.61 -4.02 -7.28
CA LYS A 13 3.36 -4.39 -7.94
C LYS A 13 3.16 -5.89 -7.86
N VAL A 14 1.99 -6.33 -7.41
CA VAL A 14 1.69 -7.75 -7.23
C VAL A 14 0.30 -8.10 -7.76
N HIS A 15 0.12 -9.38 -8.12
CA HIS A 15 -1.18 -9.91 -8.51
C HIS A 15 -2.14 -9.99 -7.30
N THR A 16 -3.46 -10.05 -7.53
CA THR A 16 -4.50 -10.20 -6.49
C THR A 16 -4.25 -11.42 -5.61
N ALA A 17 -3.92 -12.56 -6.23
CA ALA A 17 -3.58 -13.83 -5.59
C ALA A 17 -2.17 -13.88 -4.95
N PHE A 18 -1.43 -12.77 -4.91
CA PHE A 18 -0.12 -12.74 -4.26
C PHE A 18 -0.23 -13.00 -2.75
N SER A 19 0.56 -13.99 -2.30
CA SER A 19 0.79 -14.26 -0.89
C SER A 19 2.23 -13.89 -0.53
N PRO A 20 2.44 -12.97 0.42
CA PRO A 20 3.77 -12.63 0.93
C PRO A 20 4.45 -13.83 1.61
N ALA A 21 5.78 -13.91 1.53
CA ALA A 21 6.56 -14.89 2.27
C ALA A 21 6.64 -14.51 3.76
N ALA A 22 7.09 -15.41 4.63
CA ALA A 22 7.13 -15.15 6.08
C ALA A 22 8.05 -13.96 6.43
N GLU A 23 9.15 -13.82 5.69
CA GLU A 23 10.11 -12.72 5.79
C GLU A 23 9.60 -11.36 5.27
N ASP A 24 8.47 -11.35 4.55
CA ASP A 24 7.84 -10.12 4.07
C ASP A 24 6.95 -9.46 5.13
N TYR A 25 6.78 -10.08 6.31
CA TYR A 25 6.03 -9.48 7.40
C TYR A 25 6.93 -8.72 8.38
N PRO A 26 6.47 -7.57 8.91
CA PRO A 26 5.23 -6.90 8.55
C PRO A 26 5.36 -6.07 7.25
N HIS A 27 4.24 -5.74 6.61
CA HIS A 27 4.23 -4.92 5.39
C HIS A 27 2.95 -4.10 5.22
N TYR A 28 3.02 -3.10 4.36
CA TYR A 28 1.86 -2.38 3.87
C TYR A 28 1.28 -3.04 2.63
N ARG A 29 -0.05 -3.02 2.50
CA ARG A 29 -0.75 -3.49 1.30
C ARG A 29 -1.74 -2.46 0.81
N LEU A 30 -1.60 -2.04 -0.45
CA LEU A 30 -2.57 -1.23 -1.17
C LEU A 30 -3.44 -2.15 -2.02
N ILE A 31 -4.74 -2.17 -1.74
CA ILE A 31 -5.70 -3.03 -2.43
C ILE A 31 -6.68 -2.14 -3.20
N PRO A 32 -6.89 -2.32 -4.51
CA PRO A 32 -7.86 -1.55 -5.26
C PRO A 32 -9.27 -1.86 -4.76
N VAL A 33 -10.09 -0.82 -4.59
CA VAL A 33 -11.51 -0.96 -4.25
C VAL A 33 -12.34 -0.68 -5.49
N GLN A 34 -13.28 -1.57 -5.81
CA GLN A 34 -14.24 -1.35 -6.89
C GLN A 34 -15.09 -0.12 -6.57
N THR A 35 -14.97 0.90 -7.42
CA THR A 35 -15.71 2.15 -7.36
C THR A 35 -15.95 2.60 -8.80
N GLU A 36 -17.03 3.34 -9.06
CA GLU A 36 -17.35 3.89 -10.38
C GLU A 36 -16.19 4.72 -10.98
N ALA A 37 -15.39 5.37 -10.12
CA ALA A 37 -14.25 6.20 -10.51
C ALA A 37 -12.90 5.44 -10.57
N GLY A 38 -12.89 4.15 -10.21
CA GLY A 38 -11.78 3.23 -10.43
C GLY A 38 -10.40 3.60 -9.85
N ASN A 39 -10.29 4.54 -8.90
CA ASN A 39 -8.98 5.04 -8.44
C ASN A 39 -8.80 5.04 -6.92
N ASP A 40 -9.78 4.50 -6.19
CA ASP A 40 -9.70 4.35 -4.74
C ASP A 40 -9.01 3.04 -4.36
N MET A 41 -8.28 3.11 -3.24
CA MET A 41 -7.51 2.03 -2.65
C MET A 41 -7.91 1.88 -1.18
N CYS A 42 -7.76 0.67 -0.65
CA CYS A 42 -7.72 0.35 0.77
C CYS A 42 -6.25 0.20 1.17
N LEU A 43 -5.84 0.81 2.27
CA LEU A 43 -4.49 0.71 2.83
C LEU A 43 -4.54 -0.12 4.12
N LEU A 44 -3.83 -1.24 4.10
CA LEU A 44 -3.68 -2.15 5.23
C LEU A 44 -2.23 -2.20 5.69
N PHE A 45 -2.03 -2.55 6.96
CA PHE A 45 -0.75 -2.95 7.51
C PHE A 45 -0.85 -4.34 8.10
N TYR A 46 -0.21 -5.32 7.46
CA TYR A 46 -0.19 -6.69 7.93
C TYR A 46 0.93 -6.88 8.94
N ILE A 47 0.58 -7.42 10.11
CA ILE A 47 1.52 -7.80 11.17
C ILE A 47 2.07 -9.20 10.89
N ASP A 48 1.19 -10.11 10.48
CA ASP A 48 1.49 -11.47 10.02
C ASP A 48 0.38 -11.95 9.06
N SER A 49 0.34 -13.24 8.74
CA SER A 49 -0.64 -13.83 7.81
C SER A 49 -2.10 -13.74 8.26
N GLU A 50 -2.36 -13.55 9.56
CA GLU A 50 -3.72 -13.58 10.14
C GLU A 50 -4.15 -12.23 10.71
N ARG A 51 -3.19 -11.36 11.08
CA ARG A 51 -3.44 -10.11 11.77
C ARG A 51 -3.04 -8.92 10.91
N TYR A 52 -3.97 -7.99 10.74
CA TYR A 52 -3.74 -6.74 10.04
C TYR A 52 -4.48 -5.57 10.68
N LEU A 53 -4.00 -4.36 10.40
CA LEU A 53 -4.64 -3.10 10.74
C LEU A 53 -5.19 -2.46 9.46
N LEU A 54 -6.45 -2.02 9.53
CA LEU A 54 -7.08 -1.19 8.51
C LEU A 54 -6.68 0.26 8.75
N LEU A 55 -5.76 0.79 7.94
CA LEU A 55 -5.27 2.16 8.09
C LEU A 55 -6.16 3.17 7.36
N GLU A 56 -6.60 2.83 6.15
CA GLU A 56 -7.54 3.61 5.37
C GLU A 56 -8.49 2.65 4.62
N PRO A 57 -9.80 2.66 4.89
CA PRO A 57 -10.75 1.81 4.17
C PRO A 57 -10.93 2.23 2.71
N ARG A 58 -10.78 3.53 2.42
CA ARG A 58 -10.98 4.10 1.10
C ARG A 58 -10.22 5.41 0.96
N ILE A 59 -9.24 5.43 0.06
CA ILE A 59 -8.38 6.59 -0.18
C ILE A 59 -7.95 6.63 -1.64
N ARG A 60 -7.94 7.82 -2.25
CA ARG A 60 -7.41 7.97 -3.63
C ARG A 60 -5.95 7.54 -3.68
N ARG A 61 -5.55 6.83 -4.74
CA ARG A 61 -4.17 6.29 -4.86
C ARG A 61 -3.07 7.31 -4.54
N TYR A 62 -3.16 8.54 -5.06
CA TYR A 62 -2.12 9.55 -4.83
C TYR A 62 -2.03 10.00 -3.36
N LEU A 63 -3.14 10.01 -2.62
CA LEU A 63 -3.15 10.31 -1.19
C LEU A 63 -2.59 9.13 -0.39
N ALA A 64 -2.91 7.90 -0.81
CA ALA A 64 -2.37 6.69 -0.18
C ALA A 64 -0.84 6.63 -0.29
N VAL A 65 -0.28 6.96 -1.47
CA VAL A 65 1.17 7.04 -1.70
C VAL A 65 1.82 8.13 -0.83
N LYS A 66 1.19 9.31 -0.70
CA LYS A 66 1.67 10.36 0.21
C LYS A 66 1.68 9.90 1.67
N LYS A 67 0.61 9.23 2.12
CA LYS A 67 0.53 8.70 3.48
C LYS A 67 1.58 7.63 3.73
N LEU A 68 1.80 6.74 2.76
CA LEU A 68 2.87 5.74 2.81
C LEU A 68 4.25 6.38 2.94
N ALA A 69 4.54 7.47 2.22
CA ALA A 69 5.82 8.19 2.36
C ALA A 69 6.11 8.56 3.82
N TRP A 70 5.14 9.17 4.50
CA TRP A 70 5.23 9.49 5.91
C TRP A 70 5.37 8.27 6.83
N LEU A 71 4.61 7.20 6.55
CA LEU A 71 4.65 5.98 7.36
C LEU A 71 6.00 5.26 7.22
N THR A 72 6.52 5.15 6.01
CA THR A 72 7.77 4.42 5.72
C THR A 72 9.01 5.15 6.23
N GLU A 73 8.96 6.46 6.45
CA GLU A 73 10.04 7.19 7.13
C GLU A 73 10.30 6.67 8.54
N LYS A 74 9.27 6.17 9.23
CA LYS A 74 9.38 5.66 10.62
C LYS A 74 9.27 4.15 10.72
N ALA A 75 8.63 3.52 9.73
CA ALA A 75 8.37 2.09 9.68
C ALA A 75 8.64 1.60 8.25
N PRO A 76 9.92 1.38 7.87
CA PRO A 76 10.37 1.17 6.49
C PRO A 76 10.07 -0.25 5.98
N PHE A 77 8.83 -0.68 6.14
CA PHE A 77 8.33 -1.98 5.69
C PHE A 77 8.00 -1.96 4.20
N LYS A 78 8.02 -3.15 3.59
CA LYS A 78 7.67 -3.31 2.17
C LYS A 78 6.25 -2.80 1.91
N VAL A 79 6.04 -2.27 0.70
CA VAL A 79 4.74 -1.82 0.23
C VAL A 79 4.35 -2.65 -0.98
N PHE A 80 3.37 -3.54 -0.81
CA PHE A 80 2.78 -4.29 -1.90
C PHE A 80 1.57 -3.55 -2.46
N GLU A 81 1.58 -3.22 -3.74
CA GLU A 81 0.43 -2.63 -4.43
C GLU A 81 -0.20 -3.67 -5.34
N VAL A 82 -1.43 -4.09 -4.98
CA VAL A 82 -2.19 -5.06 -5.75
C VAL A 82 -2.67 -4.40 -7.04
N MET A 83 -2.33 -5.03 -8.16
CA MET A 83 -2.76 -4.61 -9.48
C MET A 83 -4.22 -4.97 -9.69
N ARG A 84 -4.95 -4.13 -10.41
CA ARG A 84 -6.26 -4.52 -10.94
C ARG A 84 -6.03 -5.56 -12.03
N GLU A 85 -6.79 -6.65 -11.99
CA GLU A 85 -6.90 -7.53 -13.15
C GLU A 85 -7.51 -6.70 -14.29
N ALA A 86 -6.92 -6.79 -15.48
CA ALA A 86 -7.57 -6.26 -16.67
C ALA A 86 -8.77 -7.16 -16.94
N GLU A 87 -9.97 -6.56 -17.04
CA GLU A 87 -11.18 -7.26 -17.52
C GLU A 87 -10.99 -7.78 -18.95
#